data_AF-A0A4R4MVM2-F1
#
_entry.id   AF-A0A4R4MVM2-F1
#
_cell.length_a   1.000
_cell.length_b   1.000
_cell.length_c   1.000
_cell.angle_alpha   90.00
_cell.angle_beta   90.00
_cell.angle_gamma   90.00
#
_symmetry.space_group_name_H-M   'P 1'
#
loop_
_entity.id
_entity.type
_entity.pdbx_description
1 polymer ?
#
loop_
_entity_poly.entity_id
_entity_poly.type
_entity_poly.pdbx_seq_one_letter_code
_entity_poly.pdbx_strand_id
1 'polypeptide(L)'
;MVTHDTFPRPGSAPRERFDQALGRLKDEGWQIVDAGRFAADTGTSGLLSLPADLAEHFAPGGALVKDVAISWRGGLTSRIQSVFAREALVLSVPGQAEQDDDLDALLDLDADELGRKADEAMEELFAVVHGLNSPQEGFVTCLAGDEVSSDLCRIVRAFDRLAEHGYFAEPDLWPTVSGAWQHVHEAGALARAVFWTTQAHTSCFDPRGDLVDQLTLQWAGDRDLIAELLRSTGLAVQAPEDENTVFLLLPGPQDRAR
;
A
#
# COMPACT_ATOMS: atom_id res chain seq x y z
N MET A 1 8.50 -22.43 -1.60
CA MET A 1 7.19 -23.02 -1.96
C MET A 1 6.16 -22.24 -1.16
N VAL A 2 5.71 -21.12 -1.72
CA VAL A 2 4.76 -20.22 -1.04
C VAL A 2 3.40 -20.90 -1.11
N THR A 3 2.88 -21.28 0.04
CA THR A 3 1.50 -21.77 0.16
C THR A 3 0.58 -20.61 -0.14
N HIS A 4 -0.15 -20.68 -1.26
CA HIS A 4 -1.29 -19.80 -1.52
C HIS A 4 -2.35 -20.11 -0.47
N ASP A 5 -2.28 -19.40 0.65
CA ASP A 5 -3.20 -19.57 1.75
C ASP A 5 -4.59 -19.07 1.35
N THR A 6 -5.57 -19.82 1.80
CA THR A 6 -6.97 -19.72 1.38
C THR A 6 -7.55 -18.36 1.77
N PHE A 7 -8.01 -17.60 0.77
CA PHE A 7 -8.51 -16.22 0.91
C PHE A 7 -9.66 -16.07 1.93
N PRO A 8 -9.75 -14.94 2.66
CA PRO A 8 -10.86 -14.65 3.54
C PRO A 8 -12.16 -14.42 2.77
N ARG A 9 -13.25 -15.00 3.27
CA ARG A 9 -14.59 -14.87 2.71
C ARG A 9 -15.14 -13.47 2.97
N PRO A 10 -15.92 -12.89 2.06
CA PRO A 10 -16.75 -11.73 2.39
C PRO A 10 -17.67 -12.09 3.57
N GLY A 11 -17.41 -11.52 4.75
CA GLY A 11 -18.18 -11.77 5.98
C GLY A 11 -17.39 -11.93 7.29
N SER A 12 -16.04 -11.85 7.29
CA SER A 12 -15.24 -11.86 8.53
C SER A 12 -15.35 -10.53 9.30
N ALA A 13 -15.40 -10.63 10.63
CA ALA A 13 -15.51 -9.44 11.48
C ALA A 13 -14.25 -8.56 11.33
N PRO A 14 -14.32 -7.22 11.47
CA PRO A 14 -13.15 -6.33 11.40
C PRO A 14 -11.97 -6.79 12.24
N ARG A 15 -12.24 -7.37 13.42
CA ARG A 15 -11.20 -7.95 14.28
C ARG A 15 -10.42 -9.08 13.60
N GLU A 16 -11.13 -10.00 12.94
CA GLU A 16 -10.49 -11.12 12.24
C GLU A 16 -9.64 -10.62 11.06
N ARG A 17 -10.16 -9.64 10.32
CA ARG A 17 -9.42 -8.97 9.22
C ARG A 17 -8.19 -8.23 9.72
N PHE A 18 -8.28 -7.57 10.88
CA PHE A 18 -7.15 -6.92 11.53
C PHE A 18 -6.08 -7.92 11.92
N ASP A 19 -6.47 -9.03 12.56
CA ASP A 19 -5.56 -10.11 12.93
C ASP A 19 -4.95 -10.81 11.68
N GLN A 20 -5.70 -10.91 10.58
CA GLN A 20 -5.21 -11.41 9.28
C GLN A 20 -4.16 -10.49 8.66
N ALA A 21 -4.40 -9.17 8.64
CA ALA A 21 -3.43 -8.19 8.15
C ALA A 21 -2.12 -8.26 8.94
N LEU A 22 -2.22 -8.37 10.27
CA LEU A 22 -1.08 -8.60 11.15
C LEU A 22 -0.36 -9.94 10.89
N GLY A 23 -1.11 -10.99 10.55
CA GLY A 23 -0.56 -12.28 10.14
C GLY A 23 0.30 -12.16 8.89
N ARG A 24 -0.21 -11.51 7.84
CA ARG A 24 0.53 -11.27 6.60
C ARG A 24 1.80 -10.47 6.82
N LEU A 25 1.75 -9.42 7.64
CA LEU A 25 2.95 -8.65 7.98
C LEU A 25 4.00 -9.54 8.67
N LYS A 26 3.60 -10.46 9.56
CA LYS A 26 4.53 -11.43 10.15
C LYS A 26 5.15 -12.36 9.13
N ASP A 27 4.36 -12.85 8.17
CA ASP A 27 4.86 -13.72 7.10
C ASP A 27 5.85 -12.98 6.18
N GLU A 28 5.72 -11.65 6.09
CA GLU A 28 6.66 -10.74 5.41
C GLU A 28 7.87 -10.35 6.28
N GLY A 29 7.97 -10.87 7.52
CA GLY A 29 9.11 -10.66 8.40
C GLY A 29 8.93 -9.58 9.47
N TRP A 30 7.75 -8.95 9.57
CA TRP A 30 7.46 -8.00 10.64
C TRP A 30 7.29 -8.69 11.99
N GLN A 31 7.77 -8.05 13.05
CA GLN A 31 7.64 -8.53 14.42
C GLN A 31 6.66 -7.66 15.20
N ILE A 32 5.61 -8.29 15.72
CA ILE A 32 4.68 -7.62 16.64
C ILE A 32 5.23 -7.77 18.06
N VAL A 33 5.52 -6.63 18.69
CA VAL A 33 6.16 -6.53 20.00
C VAL A 33 5.31 -5.69 20.96
N ASP A 34 5.54 -5.84 22.26
CA ASP A 34 4.96 -4.95 23.25
C ASP A 34 5.67 -3.58 23.27
N ALA A 35 5.02 -2.60 23.90
CA ALA A 35 5.52 -1.23 23.98
C ALA A 35 6.89 -1.11 24.69
N GLY A 36 7.18 -2.00 25.65
CA GLY A 36 8.45 -2.00 26.37
C GLY A 36 9.61 -2.43 25.46
N ARG A 37 9.42 -3.51 24.72
CA ARG A 37 10.39 -3.96 23.70
C ARG A 37 10.51 -2.94 22.57
N PHE A 38 9.40 -2.36 22.11
CA PHE A 38 9.43 -1.31 21.10
C PHE A 38 10.24 -0.09 21.56
N ALA A 39 10.10 0.34 22.81
CA ALA A 39 10.88 1.46 23.34
C ALA A 39 12.37 1.13 23.54
N ALA A 40 12.71 -0.13 23.83
CA ALA A 40 14.08 -0.56 24.09
C ALA A 40 14.90 -0.86 22.82
N ASP A 41 14.25 -1.31 21.75
CA ASP A 41 14.91 -1.81 20.53
C ASP A 41 14.98 -0.75 19.42
N THR A 42 15.95 0.16 19.50
CA THR A 42 16.06 1.28 18.53
C THR A 42 16.74 0.90 17.20
N GLY A 43 17.28 -0.32 17.08
CA GLY A 43 18.12 -0.72 15.95
C GLY A 43 17.44 -1.69 14.98
N THR A 44 16.36 -2.35 15.39
CA THR A 44 15.70 -3.36 14.58
C THR A 44 14.61 -2.74 13.70
N SER A 45 14.72 -2.94 12.39
CA SER A 45 13.66 -2.65 11.42
C SER A 45 12.58 -3.73 11.41
N GLY A 46 11.37 -3.37 11.00
CA GLY A 46 10.25 -4.30 10.87
C GLY A 46 9.56 -4.59 12.20
N LEU A 47 9.45 -3.61 13.10
CA LEU A 47 8.72 -3.76 14.36
C LEU A 47 7.35 -3.07 14.29
N LEU A 48 6.34 -3.70 14.87
CA LEU A 48 5.03 -3.12 15.12
C LEU A 48 4.70 -3.22 16.61
N SER A 49 4.19 -2.14 17.19
CA SER A 49 3.61 -2.15 18.54
C SER A 49 2.15 -1.74 18.48
N LEU A 50 1.31 -2.57 19.06
CA LEU A 50 -0.13 -2.33 19.20
C LEU A 50 -0.41 -1.64 20.53
N PRO A 51 -1.53 -0.89 20.66
CA PRO A 51 -1.85 -0.23 21.91
C PRO A 51 -2.27 -1.25 22.97
N ALA A 52 -1.92 -1.01 24.23
CA ALA A 52 -2.18 -1.96 25.33
C ALA A 52 -3.68 -2.20 25.56
N ASP A 53 -4.51 -1.23 25.19
CA ASP A 53 -5.96 -1.27 25.27
C ASP A 53 -6.62 -1.80 23.98
N LEU A 54 -5.89 -2.48 23.08
CA LEU A 54 -6.38 -2.95 21.76
C LEU A 54 -7.76 -3.62 21.83
N ALA A 55 -8.06 -4.39 22.89
CA ALA A 55 -9.36 -5.05 23.05
C ALA A 55 -10.53 -4.05 23.17
N GLU A 56 -10.31 -2.85 23.70
CA GLU A 56 -11.32 -1.78 23.87
C GLU A 56 -11.66 -1.05 22.57
N HIS A 57 -10.90 -1.29 21.49
CA HIS A 57 -11.14 -0.75 20.16
C HIS A 57 -12.14 -1.59 19.36
N PHE A 58 -12.43 -2.81 19.82
CA PHE A 58 -13.38 -3.72 19.18
C PHE A 58 -14.59 -3.96 20.08
N ALA A 59 -15.79 -3.92 19.50
CA ALA A 59 -17.00 -4.39 20.16
C ALA A 59 -16.96 -5.92 20.37
N PRO A 60 -17.81 -6.50 21.25
CA PRO A 60 -17.85 -7.95 21.48
C PRO A 60 -18.11 -8.81 20.22
N GLY A 61 -18.70 -8.23 19.17
CA GLY A 61 -18.89 -8.87 17.86
C GLY A 61 -17.71 -8.71 16.89
N GLY A 62 -16.58 -8.15 17.35
CA GLY A 62 -15.39 -7.91 16.52
C GLY A 62 -15.48 -6.70 15.60
N ALA A 63 -16.52 -5.87 15.70
CA ALA A 63 -16.61 -4.62 14.97
C ALA A 63 -15.58 -3.60 15.50
N LEU A 64 -14.85 -2.93 14.61
CA LEU A 64 -13.91 -1.87 14.96
C LEU A 64 -14.70 -0.60 15.29
N VAL A 65 -14.68 -0.17 16.55
CA VAL A 65 -15.49 0.96 17.05
C VAL A 65 -14.66 2.18 17.45
N LYS A 66 -13.33 2.04 17.50
CA LYS A 66 -12.38 3.12 17.73
C LYS A 66 -11.13 2.92 16.86
N ASP A 67 -10.51 4.02 16.50
CA ASP A 67 -9.27 4.02 15.72
C ASP A 67 -8.11 3.37 16.50
N VAL A 68 -7.40 2.45 15.85
CA VAL A 68 -6.25 1.77 16.44
C VAL A 68 -4.96 2.42 15.94
N ALA A 69 -4.27 3.14 16.83
CA ALA A 69 -2.94 3.67 16.56
C ALA A 69 -1.88 2.56 16.70
N ILE A 70 -1.12 2.30 15.64
CA ILE A 70 -0.07 1.28 15.56
C ILE A 70 1.27 2.00 15.41
N SER A 71 2.18 1.75 16.34
CA SER A 71 3.57 2.21 16.20
C SER A 71 4.32 1.30 15.24
N TRP A 72 5.13 1.88 14.36
CA TRP A 72 5.98 1.14 13.43
C TRP A 72 7.42 1.62 13.53
N ARG A 73 8.37 0.72 13.25
CA ARG A 73 9.79 1.04 13.12
C ARG A 73 10.43 0.31 11.94
N GLY A 74 11.07 1.07 11.06
CA GLY A 74 11.68 0.61 9.81
C GLY A 74 10.65 0.06 8.83
N GLY A 75 11.11 -0.30 7.63
CA GLY A 75 10.24 -0.74 6.54
C GLY A 75 9.46 0.40 5.88
N LEU A 76 8.56 0.04 4.96
CA LEU A 76 7.76 1.00 4.20
C LEU A 76 6.34 1.06 4.74
N THR A 77 5.86 2.24 5.09
CA THR A 77 4.47 2.47 5.54
C THR A 77 3.44 2.16 4.46
N SER A 78 3.78 2.40 3.19
CA SER A 78 2.99 2.01 2.01
C SER A 78 2.72 0.50 1.97
N ARG A 79 3.67 -0.32 2.43
CA ARG A 79 3.50 -1.77 2.53
C ARG A 79 2.51 -2.14 3.62
N ILE A 80 2.65 -1.53 4.80
CA ILE A 80 1.69 -1.72 5.91
C ILE A 80 0.28 -1.31 5.44
N GLN A 81 0.15 -0.16 4.78
CA GLN A 81 -1.11 0.35 4.26
C GLN A 81 -1.75 -0.62 3.26
N SER A 82 -0.97 -1.14 2.32
CA SER A 82 -1.42 -2.09 1.29
C SER A 82 -1.86 -3.44 1.89
N VAL A 83 -1.18 -3.92 2.93
CA VAL A 83 -1.56 -5.18 3.61
C VAL A 83 -2.88 -5.02 4.37
N PHE A 84 -3.10 -3.89 5.05
CA PHE A 84 -4.40 -3.61 5.67
C PHE A 84 -5.52 -3.44 4.64
N ALA A 85 -5.23 -2.81 3.50
CA ALA A 85 -6.19 -2.67 2.41
C ALA A 85 -6.63 -4.02 1.80
N ARG A 86 -5.74 -5.04 1.75
CA ARG A 86 -6.11 -6.42 1.36
C ARG A 86 -7.20 -7.01 2.26
N GLU A 87 -7.20 -6.61 3.52
CA GLU A 87 -8.20 -7.03 4.50
C GLU A 87 -9.37 -6.03 4.60
N ALA A 88 -9.56 -5.18 3.58
CA ALA A 88 -10.59 -4.15 3.52
C ALA A 88 -10.60 -3.23 4.76
N LEU A 89 -9.43 -2.95 5.33
CA LEU A 89 -9.22 -2.02 6.42
C LEU A 89 -8.49 -0.78 5.92
N VAL A 90 -8.97 0.40 6.31
CA VAL A 90 -8.33 1.67 5.97
C VAL A 90 -7.28 1.98 7.02
N LEU A 91 -6.02 2.00 6.59
CA LEU A 91 -4.89 2.42 7.41
C LEU A 91 -4.48 3.83 7.00
N SER A 92 -4.58 4.77 7.93
CA SER A 92 -4.14 6.13 7.73
C SER A 92 -2.64 6.27 7.96
N VAL A 93 -1.92 6.81 6.99
CA VAL A 93 -0.48 7.08 7.03
C VAL A 93 -0.26 8.60 7.05
N PRO A 94 0.09 9.19 8.21
CA PRO A 94 0.33 10.63 8.30
C PRO A 94 1.45 11.10 7.36
N GLY A 95 1.32 12.31 6.81
CA GLY A 95 2.31 12.92 5.92
C GLY A 95 2.32 12.39 4.48
N GLN A 96 1.47 11.42 4.14
CA GLN A 96 1.28 10.97 2.76
C GLN A 96 0.41 12.02 2.01
N ALA A 97 0.94 12.60 0.94
CA ALA A 97 0.28 13.61 0.09
C ALA A 97 -0.36 14.84 0.80
N GLU A 98 0.09 15.22 2.00
CA GLU A 98 -0.08 16.60 2.50
C GLU A 98 0.93 17.58 1.84
N GLN A 99 1.47 17.21 0.67
CA GLN A 99 2.60 17.83 -0.05
C GLN A 99 2.22 19.02 -0.94
N ASP A 100 1.05 19.63 -0.80
CA ASP A 100 0.73 20.84 -1.58
C ASP A 100 1.74 21.96 -1.31
N ASP A 101 2.23 22.10 -0.07
CA ASP A 101 3.22 23.14 0.29
C ASP A 101 4.64 22.84 -0.25
N ASP A 102 5.01 21.56 -0.44
CA ASP A 102 6.32 21.16 -0.96
C ASP A 102 6.37 21.12 -2.49
N LEU A 103 5.24 20.87 -3.15
CA LEU A 103 5.14 20.81 -4.62
C LEU A 103 5.35 22.20 -5.25
N ASP A 104 4.80 23.25 -4.64
CA ASP A 104 5.04 24.64 -5.06
C ASP A 104 6.53 25.00 -5.01
N ALA A 105 7.25 24.53 -3.98
CA ALA A 105 8.69 24.72 -3.85
C ALA A 105 9.51 23.90 -4.87
N LEU A 106 8.95 22.83 -5.45
CA LEU A 106 9.58 22.06 -6.53
C LEU A 106 9.38 22.71 -7.90
N LEU A 107 8.28 23.44 -8.11
CA LEU A 107 8.00 24.16 -9.36
C LEU A 107 8.97 25.32 -9.61
N ASP A 108 9.58 25.85 -8.55
CA ASP A 108 10.57 26.93 -8.60
C ASP A 108 12.02 26.43 -8.86
N LEU A 109 12.25 25.11 -8.87
CA LEU A 109 13.57 24.52 -9.11
C LEU A 109 13.89 24.42 -10.60
N ASP A 110 15.16 24.58 -10.93
CA ASP A 110 15.63 24.22 -12.28
C ASP A 110 15.70 22.70 -12.47
N ALA A 111 15.87 22.27 -13.73
CA ALA A 111 15.86 20.86 -14.07
C ALA A 111 17.00 20.06 -13.42
N ASP A 112 18.15 20.69 -13.20
CA ASP A 112 19.32 20.03 -12.59
C ASP A 112 19.08 19.83 -11.08
N GLU A 113 18.51 20.83 -10.41
CA GLU A 113 18.19 20.77 -9.00
C GLU A 113 17.03 19.82 -8.70
N LEU A 114 16.01 19.80 -9.57
CA LEU A 114 14.92 18.83 -9.53
C LEU A 114 15.45 17.40 -9.71
N GLY A 115 16.38 17.19 -10.67
CA GLY A 115 17.03 15.91 -10.90
C GLY A 115 17.78 15.42 -9.66
N ARG A 116 18.57 16.28 -9.02
CA ARG A 116 19.30 15.96 -7.79
C ARG A 116 18.36 15.57 -6.65
N LYS A 117 17.27 16.31 -6.43
CA LYS A 117 16.28 15.97 -5.39
C LYS A 117 15.60 14.63 -5.65
N ALA A 118 15.31 14.31 -6.92
CA ALA A 118 14.74 13.01 -7.28
C ALA A 118 15.73 11.87 -7.00
N ASP A 119 17.02 12.05 -7.31
CA ASP A 119 18.06 11.07 -7.01
C ASP A 119 18.23 10.86 -5.50
N GLU A 120 18.23 11.93 -4.71
CA GLU A 120 18.30 11.87 -3.23
C GLU A 120 17.11 11.11 -2.64
N ALA A 121 15.89 11.38 -3.10
CA ALA A 121 14.68 10.68 -2.65
C ALA A 121 14.72 9.19 -3.02
N MET A 122 15.23 8.85 -4.21
CA MET A 122 15.40 7.47 -4.62
C MET A 122 16.47 6.75 -3.79
N GLU A 123 17.60 7.38 -3.51
CA GLU A 123 18.65 6.82 -2.65
C GLU A 123 18.12 6.54 -1.23
N GLU A 124 17.35 7.47 -0.66
CA GLU A 124 16.69 7.28 0.63
C GLU A 124 15.73 6.09 0.60
N LEU A 125 14.88 6.01 -0.44
CA LEU A 125 13.94 4.90 -0.60
C LEU A 125 14.65 3.55 -0.71
N PHE A 126 15.72 3.46 -1.51
CA PHE A 126 16.53 2.24 -1.61
C PHE A 126 17.20 1.88 -0.29
N ALA A 127 17.71 2.87 0.44
CA ALA A 127 18.32 2.66 1.74
C ALA A 127 17.30 2.13 2.76
N VAL A 128 16.03 2.57 2.71
CA VAL A 128 14.95 2.00 3.54
C VAL A 128 14.66 0.56 3.15
N VAL A 129 14.47 0.26 1.86
CA VAL A 129 14.17 -1.10 1.38
C VAL A 129 15.29 -2.10 1.71
N HIS A 130 16.54 -1.66 1.65
CA HIS A 130 17.71 -2.50 1.95
C HIS A 130 18.14 -2.44 3.43
N GLY A 131 17.44 -1.67 4.28
CA GLY A 131 17.77 -1.54 5.70
C GLY A 131 19.14 -0.90 5.97
N LEU A 132 19.59 -0.01 5.07
CA LEU A 132 20.88 0.67 5.15
C LEU A 132 20.85 1.92 6.05
N ASN A 133 19.66 2.47 6.30
CA ASN A 133 19.46 3.61 7.19
C ASN A 133 19.09 3.16 8.61
N SER A 134 19.33 4.05 9.58
CA SER A 134 18.67 3.94 10.90
C SER A 134 17.16 3.85 10.68
N PRO A 135 16.47 2.88 11.30
CA PRO A 135 15.06 2.70 11.05
C PRO A 135 14.29 3.92 11.55
N GLN A 136 13.53 4.54 10.65
CA GLN A 136 12.56 5.56 11.01
C GLN A 136 11.46 4.94 11.88
N GLU A 137 10.79 5.76 12.68
CA GLU A 137 9.65 5.33 13.48
C GLU A 137 8.51 6.33 13.39
N GLY A 138 7.30 5.84 13.59
CA GLY A 138 6.11 6.68 13.55
C GLY A 138 4.86 5.92 13.98
N PHE A 139 3.72 6.52 13.65
CA PHE A 139 2.41 5.93 13.91
C PHE A 139 1.60 5.88 12.62
N VAL A 140 0.85 4.81 12.45
CA VAL A 140 -0.22 4.67 11.47
C VAL A 140 -1.51 4.34 12.20
N THR A 141 -2.66 4.71 11.65
CA THR A 141 -3.94 4.59 12.36
C THR A 141 -4.92 3.76 11.56
N CYS A 142 -5.30 2.59 12.07
CA CYS A 142 -6.39 1.81 11.47
C CYS A 142 -7.72 2.47 11.86
N LEU A 143 -8.41 3.05 10.88
CA LEU A 143 -9.60 3.87 11.12
C LEU A 143 -10.84 3.01 11.41
N ALA A 144 -11.60 3.38 12.43
CA ALA A 144 -12.94 2.87 12.67
C ALA A 144 -13.95 3.60 11.78
N GLY A 145 -14.87 2.85 11.18
CA GLY A 145 -15.90 3.41 10.32
C GLY A 145 -16.47 2.38 9.35
N ASP A 146 -17.54 2.79 8.65
CA ASP A 146 -18.16 1.94 7.64
C ASP A 146 -17.17 1.65 6.50
N GLU A 147 -16.95 0.36 6.31
CA GLU A 147 -15.92 -0.25 5.49
C GLU A 147 -16.05 0.09 3.98
N VAL A 148 -14.93 -0.03 3.26
CA VAL A 148 -14.83 -0.10 1.78
C VAL A 148 -14.97 1.22 1.00
N SER A 149 -14.47 2.35 1.49
CA SER A 149 -14.46 3.57 0.65
C SER A 149 -13.13 3.85 -0.06
N SER A 150 -11.97 3.51 0.50
CA SER A 150 -10.73 4.02 -0.07
C SER A 150 -10.42 3.43 -1.45
N ASP A 151 -9.86 4.24 -2.35
CA ASP A 151 -9.41 3.77 -3.68
C ASP A 151 -8.42 2.61 -3.53
N LEU A 152 -7.49 2.66 -2.58
CA LEU A 152 -6.54 1.58 -2.31
C LEU A 152 -7.24 0.25 -1.98
N CYS A 153 -8.27 0.26 -1.12
CA CYS A 153 -9.06 -0.95 -0.86
C CYS A 153 -9.74 -1.48 -2.12
N ARG A 154 -10.29 -0.58 -2.96
CA ARG A 154 -10.95 -0.94 -4.23
C ARG A 154 -9.97 -1.51 -5.26
N ILE A 155 -8.74 -0.99 -5.33
CA ILE A 155 -7.67 -1.47 -6.21
C ILE A 155 -7.21 -2.84 -5.78
N VAL A 156 -6.87 -2.99 -4.50
CA VAL A 156 -6.36 -4.23 -3.95
C VAL A 156 -7.39 -5.36 -4.06
N ARG A 157 -8.68 -5.06 -3.87
CA ARG A 157 -9.76 -6.03 -4.13
C ARG A 157 -9.83 -6.48 -5.59
N ALA A 158 -9.56 -5.60 -6.54
CA ALA A 158 -9.46 -5.97 -7.95
C ALA A 158 -8.22 -6.85 -8.20
N PHE A 159 -7.11 -6.58 -7.50
CA PHE A 159 -5.89 -7.38 -7.57
C PHE A 159 -6.08 -8.79 -7.00
N ASP A 160 -6.80 -8.93 -5.89
CA ASP A 160 -7.14 -10.25 -5.34
C ASP A 160 -7.96 -11.06 -6.35
N ARG A 161 -8.93 -10.44 -7.03
CA ARG A 161 -9.69 -11.08 -8.11
C ARG A 161 -8.81 -11.43 -9.30
N LEU A 162 -7.87 -10.57 -9.69
CA LEU A 162 -6.88 -10.89 -10.73
C LEU A 162 -6.02 -12.10 -10.35
N ALA A 163 -5.63 -12.23 -9.08
CA ALA A 163 -4.89 -13.38 -8.59
C ALA A 163 -5.68 -14.70 -8.73
N GLU A 164 -7.02 -14.67 -8.56
CA GLU A 164 -7.90 -15.82 -8.86
C GLU A 164 -7.84 -16.25 -10.33
N HIS A 165 -7.49 -15.34 -11.24
CA HIS A 165 -7.25 -15.60 -12.66
C HIS A 165 -5.78 -15.92 -13.00
N GLY A 166 -4.94 -16.13 -11.97
CA GLY A 166 -3.52 -16.49 -12.12
C GLY A 166 -2.61 -15.33 -12.47
N TYR A 167 -3.00 -14.09 -12.15
CA TYR A 167 -2.09 -12.95 -12.23
C TYR A 167 -1.21 -12.84 -10.99
N PHE A 168 0.03 -12.39 -11.20
CA PHE A 168 0.83 -11.78 -10.16
C PHE A 168 0.38 -10.33 -10.00
N ALA A 169 -0.49 -10.08 -9.01
CA ALA A 169 -1.12 -8.78 -8.79
C ALA A 169 -0.70 -8.20 -7.43
N GLU A 170 0.31 -7.32 -7.45
CA GLU A 170 0.95 -6.82 -6.22
C GLU A 170 0.88 -5.30 -6.10
N PRO A 171 0.33 -4.77 -4.99
CA PRO A 171 0.46 -3.37 -4.64
C PRO A 171 1.89 -3.09 -4.19
N ASP A 172 2.38 -1.87 -4.44
CA ASP A 172 3.64 -1.39 -3.86
C ASP A 172 4.79 -2.41 -3.98
N LEU A 173 5.06 -2.86 -5.20
CA LEU A 173 5.88 -4.05 -5.41
C LEU A 173 7.37 -3.79 -5.15
N TRP A 174 7.89 -2.68 -5.69
CA TRP A 174 9.29 -2.30 -5.56
C TRP A 174 9.47 -0.80 -5.83
N PRO A 175 10.55 -0.16 -5.33
CA PRO A 175 10.84 1.25 -5.61
C PRO A 175 10.86 1.62 -7.09
N THR A 176 11.43 0.78 -7.95
CA THR A 176 11.61 1.05 -9.38
C THR A 176 10.90 0.04 -10.26
N VAL A 177 10.51 0.49 -11.47
CA VAL A 177 9.84 -0.37 -12.46
C VAL A 177 10.73 -1.55 -12.89
N SER A 178 12.03 -1.30 -13.11
CA SER A 178 12.97 -2.35 -13.52
C SER A 178 13.16 -3.41 -12.43
N GLY A 179 13.30 -3.01 -11.17
CA GLY A 179 13.39 -3.93 -10.04
C GLY A 179 12.08 -4.71 -9.86
N ALA A 180 10.93 -4.04 -9.97
CA ALA A 180 9.63 -4.68 -9.92
C ALA A 180 9.48 -5.78 -11.01
N TRP A 181 9.88 -5.51 -12.25
CA TRP A 181 9.89 -6.52 -13.31
C TRP A 181 10.87 -7.67 -13.07
N GLN A 182 12.01 -7.41 -12.40
CA GLN A 182 12.91 -8.48 -11.96
C GLN A 182 12.20 -9.40 -10.96
N HIS A 183 11.48 -8.85 -9.98
CA HIS A 183 10.67 -9.66 -9.04
C HIS A 183 9.60 -10.48 -9.76
N VAL A 184 8.90 -9.91 -10.74
CA VAL A 184 7.92 -10.64 -11.57
C VAL A 184 8.60 -11.77 -12.35
N HIS A 185 9.81 -11.53 -12.88
CA HIS A 185 10.58 -12.54 -13.59
C HIS A 185 11.02 -13.69 -12.68
N GLU A 186 11.55 -13.38 -11.50
CA GLU A 186 11.97 -14.36 -10.49
C GLU A 186 10.79 -15.18 -9.97
N ALA A 187 9.60 -14.59 -9.91
CA ALA A 187 8.35 -15.28 -9.60
C ALA A 187 7.80 -16.14 -10.77
N GLY A 188 8.39 -16.05 -11.97
CA GLY A 188 7.94 -16.78 -13.15
C GLY A 188 6.63 -16.25 -13.76
N ALA A 189 6.27 -15.00 -13.48
CA ALA A 189 4.96 -14.43 -13.78
C ALA A 189 4.93 -13.41 -14.93
N LEU A 190 5.98 -13.36 -15.78
CA LEU A 190 6.10 -12.37 -16.87
C LEU A 190 4.91 -12.30 -17.82
N ALA A 191 4.17 -13.40 -17.99
CA ALA A 191 3.03 -13.45 -18.90
C ALA A 191 1.75 -12.80 -18.33
N ARG A 192 1.64 -12.66 -17.00
CA ARG A 192 0.44 -12.21 -16.29
C ARG A 192 0.82 -11.49 -15.00
N ALA A 193 1.00 -10.18 -15.10
CA ALA A 193 1.35 -9.35 -13.96
C ALA A 193 0.61 -8.01 -14.01
N VAL A 194 0.26 -7.47 -12.84
CA VAL A 194 -0.24 -6.09 -12.69
C VAL A 194 0.29 -5.55 -11.37
N PHE A 195 0.95 -4.39 -11.39
CA PHE A 195 1.52 -3.80 -10.17
C PHE A 195 1.75 -2.29 -10.34
N TRP A 196 2.07 -1.61 -9.23
CA TRP A 196 2.67 -0.28 -9.25
C TRP A 196 3.91 -0.23 -8.35
N THR A 197 4.73 0.81 -8.49
CA THR A 197 5.97 0.98 -7.72
C THR A 197 5.72 1.68 -6.38
N THR A 198 6.65 1.53 -5.43
CA THR A 198 6.59 2.23 -4.14
C THR A 198 6.56 3.74 -4.32
N GLN A 199 7.36 4.26 -5.25
CA GLN A 199 7.36 5.69 -5.58
C GLN A 199 5.96 6.17 -6.00
N ALA A 200 5.27 5.41 -6.86
CA ALA A 200 3.91 5.77 -7.27
C ALA A 200 2.92 5.67 -6.09
N HIS A 201 3.13 4.74 -5.17
CA HIS A 201 2.30 4.64 -3.96
C HIS A 201 2.43 5.90 -3.10
N THR A 202 3.65 6.35 -2.83
CA THR A 202 3.90 7.51 -1.96
C THR A 202 3.39 8.82 -2.54
N SER A 203 3.24 8.93 -3.86
CA SER A 203 2.86 10.17 -4.54
C SER A 203 1.38 10.25 -4.95
N CYS A 204 0.71 9.13 -5.18
CA CYS A 204 -0.64 9.15 -5.76
C CYS A 204 -1.78 9.04 -4.74
N PHE A 205 -1.50 8.73 -3.48
CA PHE A 205 -2.50 8.47 -2.45
C PHE A 205 -2.45 9.49 -1.31
N ASP A 206 -3.62 9.92 -0.84
CA ASP A 206 -3.77 10.67 0.42
C ASP A 206 -3.43 9.81 1.65
N PRO A 207 -3.44 10.38 2.88
CA PRO A 207 -3.20 9.61 4.09
C PRO A 207 -4.14 8.43 4.27
N ARG A 208 -5.35 8.45 3.71
CA ARG A 208 -6.38 7.41 3.86
C ARG A 208 -6.35 6.38 2.73
N GLY A 209 -5.47 6.54 1.74
CA GLY A 209 -5.37 5.66 0.58
C GLY A 209 -6.40 5.97 -0.51
N ASP A 210 -6.90 7.19 -0.58
CA ASP A 210 -7.69 7.69 -1.71
C ASP A 210 -6.78 8.32 -2.77
N LEU A 211 -7.10 8.14 -4.05
CA LEU A 211 -6.27 8.66 -5.15
C LEU A 211 -6.41 10.19 -5.23
N VAL A 212 -5.29 10.89 -5.10
CA VAL A 212 -5.20 12.35 -5.31
C VAL A 212 -4.58 12.69 -6.66
N ASP A 213 -3.84 11.75 -7.25
CA ASP A 213 -3.29 11.84 -8.60
C ASP A 213 -3.45 10.51 -9.37
N GLN A 214 -3.07 10.52 -10.64
CA GLN A 214 -3.19 9.39 -11.54
C GLN A 214 -2.17 8.31 -11.18
N LEU A 215 -2.66 7.15 -10.77
CA LEU A 215 -1.80 6.00 -10.49
C LEU A 215 -1.55 5.20 -11.78
N THR A 216 -0.27 5.07 -12.12
CA THR A 216 0.19 4.27 -13.25
C THR A 216 0.39 2.80 -12.84
N LEU A 217 -0.26 1.87 -13.54
CA LEU A 217 -0.02 0.43 -13.36
C LEU A 217 0.81 -0.16 -14.50
N GLN A 218 1.86 -0.87 -14.11
CA GLN A 218 2.61 -1.76 -14.98
C GLN A 218 1.81 -3.05 -15.16
N TRP A 219 1.84 -3.62 -16.36
CA TRP A 219 1.03 -4.79 -16.66
C TRP A 219 1.63 -5.68 -17.75
N ALA A 220 1.20 -6.94 -17.74
CA ALA A 220 1.34 -7.91 -18.82
C ALA A 220 0.14 -8.87 -18.76
N GLY A 221 -0.43 -9.24 -19.91
CA GLY A 221 -1.51 -10.23 -19.99
C GLY A 221 -2.74 -9.75 -20.77
N ASP A 222 -3.92 -10.13 -20.30
CA ASP A 222 -5.22 -9.80 -20.90
C ASP A 222 -5.68 -8.42 -20.43
N ARG A 223 -5.51 -7.43 -21.31
CA ARG A 223 -5.92 -6.04 -21.07
C ARG A 223 -7.39 -5.91 -20.68
N ASP A 224 -8.27 -6.60 -21.39
CA ASP A 224 -9.71 -6.37 -21.26
C ASP A 224 -10.21 -6.95 -19.92
N LEU A 225 -9.68 -8.11 -19.52
CA LEU A 225 -9.91 -8.68 -18.19
C LEU A 225 -9.41 -7.77 -17.05
N ILE A 226 -8.19 -7.22 -17.17
CA ILE A 226 -7.64 -6.29 -16.17
C ILE A 226 -8.55 -5.06 -16.04
N ALA A 227 -8.93 -4.47 -17.17
CA ALA A 227 -9.78 -3.29 -17.21
C ALA A 227 -11.17 -3.57 -16.61
N GLU A 228 -11.78 -4.72 -16.92
CA GLU A 228 -13.07 -5.14 -16.38
C GLU A 228 -13.02 -5.29 -14.87
N LEU A 229 -12.03 -6.02 -14.34
CA LEU A 229 -11.93 -6.28 -12.91
C LEU A 229 -11.67 -4.99 -12.11
N LEU A 230 -10.81 -4.10 -12.60
CA LEU A 230 -10.58 -2.78 -11.98
C LEU A 230 -11.85 -1.92 -12.01
N ARG A 231 -12.56 -1.82 -13.14
CA ARG A 231 -13.79 -1.01 -13.22
C ARG A 231 -14.92 -1.57 -12.34
N SER A 232 -14.96 -2.89 -12.17
CA SER A 232 -16.00 -3.54 -11.36
C SER A 232 -15.94 -3.19 -9.87
N THR A 233 -14.83 -2.61 -9.40
CA THR A 233 -14.71 -2.08 -8.03
C THR A 233 -15.04 -0.59 -7.93
N GLY A 234 -15.54 0.03 -9.01
CA GLY A 234 -15.94 1.43 -9.06
C GLY A 234 -14.81 2.40 -9.38
N LEU A 235 -13.63 1.90 -9.77
CA LEU A 235 -12.49 2.75 -10.15
C LEU A 235 -12.68 3.37 -11.53
N ALA A 236 -12.18 4.59 -11.70
CA ALA A 236 -12.04 5.23 -13.00
C ALA A 236 -10.76 4.73 -13.69
N VAL A 237 -10.92 3.91 -14.73
CA VAL A 237 -9.80 3.21 -15.40
C VAL A 237 -9.68 3.62 -16.87
N GLN A 238 -8.55 4.21 -17.22
CA GLN A 238 -8.11 4.34 -18.61
C GLN A 238 -7.27 3.11 -18.97
N ALA A 239 -7.81 2.30 -19.88
CA ALA A 239 -7.11 1.13 -20.37
C ALA A 239 -6.11 1.52 -21.47
N PRO A 240 -4.95 0.86 -21.55
CA PRO A 240 -3.94 1.15 -22.56
C PRO A 240 -4.43 0.85 -23.97
N GLU A 241 -4.01 1.65 -24.95
CA GLU A 241 -4.36 1.42 -26.36
C GLU A 241 -3.63 0.20 -26.92
N ASP A 242 -2.39 -0.02 -26.47
CA ASP A 242 -1.50 -1.12 -26.85
C ASP A 242 -0.61 -1.60 -25.70
N GLU A 243 0.13 -2.68 -25.92
CA GLU A 243 1.01 -3.34 -24.92
C GLU A 243 2.19 -2.48 -24.44
N ASN A 244 2.50 -1.35 -25.10
CA ASN A 244 3.58 -0.44 -24.70
C ASN A 244 3.11 0.73 -23.85
N THR A 245 1.80 0.85 -23.64
CA THR A 245 1.19 1.89 -22.80
C THR A 245 0.71 1.30 -21.47
N VAL A 246 0.53 2.15 -20.47
CA VAL A 246 0.20 1.75 -19.10
C VAL A 246 -1.30 1.90 -18.81
N PHE A 247 -1.81 1.19 -17.80
CA PHE A 247 -3.10 1.52 -17.23
C PHE A 247 -2.97 2.77 -16.35
N LEU A 248 -3.97 3.65 -16.42
CA LEU A 248 -4.10 4.78 -15.51
C LEU A 248 -5.35 4.62 -14.67
N LEU A 249 -5.18 4.67 -13.36
CA LEU A 249 -6.28 4.82 -12.40
C LEU A 249 -6.39 6.30 -12.05
N LEU A 250 -7.57 6.86 -12.26
CA LEU A 250 -7.82 8.28 -12.02
C LEU A 250 -8.48 8.48 -10.65
N PRO A 251 -8.20 9.61 -10.00
CA PRO A 251 -8.99 10.07 -8.85
C PRO A 251 -10.49 10.05 -9.17
N GLY A 252 -11.30 9.60 -8.20
CA GLY A 252 -12.75 9.61 -8.33
C GLY A 252 -13.30 11.04 -8.51
N PRO A 253 -14.51 11.21 -9.08
CA PRO A 253 -15.17 12.52 -9.17
C PRO A 253 -15.62 13.09 -7.81
N GLN A 254 -15.29 12.44 -6.69
CA GLN A 254 -15.53 12.92 -5.34
C GLN A 254 -14.20 13.48 -4.81
N ASP A 255 -14.24 14.69 -4.24
CA ASP A 255 -13.10 15.43 -3.64
C ASP A 255 -12.20 16.30 -4.54
N ARG A 256 -12.80 17.08 -5.45
CA ARG A 256 -12.21 18.39 -5.86
C ARG A 256 -12.81 19.59 -5.09
N ALA A 257 -13.52 19.32 -4.00
CA ALA A 257 -14.25 20.33 -3.23
C ALA A 257 -14.16 20.03 -1.73
N ARG A 258 -12.94 20.04 -1.19
CA ARG A 258 -12.70 20.33 0.22
C ARG A 258 -11.56 21.31 0.34
#